data_AF-Q7T197-F1
#
_entry.id   AF-Q7T197-F1
#
_cell.length_a   1.000
_cell.length_b   1.000
_cell.length_c   1.000
_cell.angle_alpha   90.00
_cell.angle_beta   90.00
_cell.angle_gamma   90.00
#
_symmetry.space_group_name_H-M   'P 1'
#
loop_
_entity.id
_entity.type
_entity.pdbx_description
1 polymer ?
#
loop_
_entity_poly.entity_id
_entity_poly.type
_entity_poly.pdbx_seq_one_letter_code
_entity_poly.pdbx_strand_id
1 'polypeptide(L)'
;FQEDEGFIREQEKPLPHSEFQRQVWLIFEYPESSSSARAIAIVSVLVILISIITFCLETLPEFRDEREIPMSLPPQSGGLNATAGDSPPMQSPSSISDPFFIIETTCVIWFTFELLVRFFTCPSKPEFSRNIMNIIDIVAIIPYFITLGTELAHEQQQPGGSSNNGSGSQQQAMSLAILRVIRLVRVFRIFKLSRHSKGLQILGQTLKASMRELGLLIFFLFIGVILFSSAAYFAEADDPESHFSSIPDAFWWAVVTMTTVGYGDMRPITVGGKIVGSLCAIAGVLTIALPVPVIVSNFNYFYHRETDHEEQAMLKEEHSSAQSSITGVDGKRRSSKNSLNKSVVHLENNEGFKSASPLEKTNIKAKSNVDLRKSLYALCLDSSRETDL
;
A
#
# COMPACT_ATOMS: atom_id res chain seq x y z
N PHE A 1 -1.51 -35.13 11.38
CA PHE A 1 -0.16 -35.36 10.84
C PHE A 1 0.39 -34.14 10.12
N GLN A 2 -0.07 -33.75 8.93
CA GLN A 2 0.46 -32.52 8.27
C GLN A 2 0.13 -31.22 9.04
N GLU A 3 -1.10 -31.07 9.51
CA GLU A 3 -1.52 -29.89 10.31
C GLU A 3 -0.79 -29.77 11.66
N ASP A 4 -0.41 -30.92 12.26
CA ASP A 4 0.34 -30.98 13.53
C ASP A 4 1.85 -30.69 13.36
N GLU A 5 2.39 -30.82 12.14
CA GLU A 5 3.76 -30.42 11.79
C GLU A 5 3.84 -28.95 11.33
N GLY A 6 2.73 -28.19 11.42
CA GLY A 6 2.66 -26.81 10.99
C GLY A 6 2.37 -26.61 9.49
N PHE A 7 2.12 -27.68 8.74
CA PHE A 7 1.59 -27.59 7.37
C PHE A 7 0.09 -27.30 7.41
N ILE A 8 -0.26 -26.02 7.30
CA ILE A 8 -1.65 -25.59 7.08
C ILE A 8 -2.06 -26.07 5.69
N ARG A 9 -3.13 -26.88 5.60
CA ARG A 9 -3.70 -27.34 4.32
C ARG A 9 -3.91 -26.17 3.37
N GLU A 10 -3.47 -26.34 2.13
CA GLU A 10 -3.76 -25.43 1.01
C GLU A 10 -5.27 -25.18 0.96
N GLN A 11 -5.69 -23.99 1.37
CA GLN A 11 -7.07 -23.58 1.19
C GLN A 11 -7.23 -23.32 -0.30
N GLU A 12 -7.74 -24.30 -1.04
CA GLU A 12 -7.98 -24.19 -2.48
C GLU A 12 -8.77 -22.91 -2.74
N LYS A 13 -8.15 -21.98 -3.47
CA LYS A 13 -8.78 -20.70 -3.81
C LYS A 13 -9.98 -21.02 -4.71
N PRO A 14 -11.22 -20.75 -4.29
CA PRO A 14 -12.39 -21.10 -5.09
C PRO A 14 -12.32 -20.36 -6.43
N LEU A 15 -12.55 -21.07 -7.53
CA LEU A 15 -12.58 -20.51 -8.87
C LEU A 15 -14.04 -20.42 -9.36
N PRO A 16 -14.38 -19.39 -10.17
CA PRO A 16 -15.71 -19.29 -10.77
C PRO A 16 -16.00 -20.50 -11.67
N HIS A 17 -17.25 -20.96 -11.68
CA HIS A 17 -17.67 -22.10 -12.50
C HIS A 17 -17.67 -21.82 -14.00
N SER A 18 -17.97 -20.58 -14.41
CA SER A 18 -17.99 -20.19 -15.81
C SER A 18 -16.57 -19.93 -16.33
N GLU A 19 -16.21 -20.53 -17.46
CA GLU A 19 -14.90 -20.35 -18.12
C GLU A 19 -14.56 -18.86 -18.37
N PHE A 20 -15.51 -18.09 -18.88
CA PHE A 20 -15.31 -16.64 -19.08
C PHE A 20 -15.04 -15.89 -17.78
N GLN A 21 -15.85 -16.11 -16.74
CA GLN A 21 -15.66 -15.48 -15.43
C GLN A 21 -14.33 -15.89 -14.80
N ARG A 22 -13.96 -17.17 -14.93
CA ARG A 22 -12.68 -17.69 -14.46
C ARG A 22 -11.51 -17.00 -15.15
N GLN A 23 -11.54 -16.86 -16.48
CA GLN A 23 -10.47 -16.19 -17.22
C GLN A 23 -10.29 -14.73 -16.80
N VAL A 24 -11.40 -13.99 -16.66
CA VAL A 24 -11.36 -12.59 -16.22
C VAL A 24 -10.93 -12.48 -14.75
N TRP A 25 -11.40 -13.37 -13.89
CA TRP A 25 -11.01 -13.44 -12.48
C TRP A 25 -9.50 -13.66 -12.33
N LEU A 26 -8.93 -14.61 -13.09
CA LEU A 26 -7.49 -14.88 -13.08
C LEU A 26 -6.69 -13.62 -13.45
N ILE A 27 -7.10 -12.90 -14.50
CA ILE A 27 -6.42 -11.70 -14.98
C ILE A 27 -6.41 -10.56 -13.95
N PHE A 28 -7.50 -10.36 -13.21
CA PHE A 28 -7.63 -9.25 -12.26
C PHE A 28 -7.19 -9.61 -10.84
N GLU A 29 -7.27 -10.87 -10.43
CA GLU A 29 -6.94 -11.31 -9.07
C GLU A 29 -5.50 -11.82 -8.95
N TYR A 30 -4.96 -12.47 -9.98
CA TYR A 30 -3.63 -13.08 -9.95
C TYR A 30 -2.72 -12.50 -11.05
N PRO A 31 -1.87 -11.50 -10.73
CA PRO A 31 -0.96 -10.90 -11.71
C PRO A 31 -0.06 -11.90 -12.43
N GLU A 32 0.31 -13.00 -11.77
CA GLU A 32 1.18 -14.05 -12.33
C GLU A 32 0.47 -14.99 -13.31
N SER A 33 -0.85 -14.90 -13.49
CA SER A 33 -1.57 -15.83 -14.37
C SER A 33 -1.23 -15.68 -15.85
N SER A 34 -0.87 -14.47 -16.29
CA SER A 34 -0.56 -14.19 -17.70
C SER A 34 0.20 -12.88 -17.86
N SER A 35 0.86 -12.68 -19.01
CA SER A 35 1.49 -11.40 -19.37
C SER A 35 0.48 -10.24 -19.41
N SER A 36 -0.77 -10.50 -19.80
CA SER A 36 -1.83 -9.49 -19.76
C SER A 36 -2.25 -9.14 -18.34
N ALA A 37 -2.31 -10.11 -17.43
CA ALA A 37 -2.56 -9.89 -16.00
C ALA A 37 -1.46 -9.02 -15.37
N ARG A 38 -0.20 -9.31 -15.69
CA ARG A 38 0.94 -8.48 -15.28
C ARG A 38 0.81 -7.04 -15.78
N ALA A 39 0.45 -6.85 -17.04
CA ALA A 39 0.27 -5.50 -17.60
C ALA A 39 -0.84 -4.72 -16.87
N ILE A 40 -1.99 -5.35 -16.61
CA ILE A 40 -3.10 -4.73 -15.86
C ILE A 40 -2.69 -4.42 -14.42
N ALA A 41 -1.95 -5.29 -13.76
CA ALA A 41 -1.42 -5.05 -12.42
C ALA A 41 -0.47 -3.83 -12.40
N ILE A 42 0.43 -3.70 -13.38
CA ILE A 42 1.32 -2.54 -13.52
C ILE A 42 0.51 -1.26 -13.71
N VAL A 43 -0.47 -1.25 -14.60
CA VAL A 43 -1.35 -0.09 -14.81
C VAL A 43 -2.07 0.29 -13.51
N SER A 44 -2.59 -0.71 -12.79
CA SER A 44 -3.30 -0.47 -11.52
C SER A 44 -2.38 0.14 -10.46
N VAL A 45 -1.13 -0.33 -10.34
CA VAL A 45 -0.13 0.29 -9.46
C VAL A 45 0.17 1.73 -9.87
N LEU A 46 0.34 2.01 -11.17
CA LEU A 46 0.58 3.37 -11.66
C LEU A 46 -0.57 4.31 -11.34
N VAL A 47 -1.82 3.88 -11.54
CA VAL A 47 -3.01 4.67 -11.19
C VAL A 47 -3.07 4.94 -9.69
N ILE A 48 -2.73 3.96 -8.85
CA ILE A 48 -2.64 4.15 -7.39
C ILE A 48 -1.59 5.21 -7.05
N LEU A 49 -0.39 5.13 -7.61
CA LEU A 49 0.68 6.09 -7.37
C LEU A 49 0.30 7.49 -7.83
N ILE A 50 -0.24 7.64 -9.05
CA ILE A 50 -0.73 8.92 -9.57
C ILE A 50 -1.76 9.50 -8.61
N SER A 51 -2.73 8.69 -8.19
CA SER A 51 -3.76 9.14 -7.26
C SER A 51 -3.13 9.72 -5.99
N ILE A 52 -2.22 8.98 -5.33
CA ILE A 52 -1.55 9.40 -4.09
C ILE A 52 -0.78 10.71 -4.30
N ILE A 53 0.01 10.80 -5.37
CA ILE A 53 0.79 12.00 -5.71
C ILE A 53 -0.15 13.20 -5.88
N THR A 54 -1.23 13.05 -6.65
CA THR A 54 -2.23 14.11 -6.84
C THR A 54 -2.84 14.58 -5.52
N PHE A 55 -3.12 13.68 -4.58
CA PHE A 55 -3.60 14.06 -3.25
C PHE A 55 -2.56 14.82 -2.44
N CYS A 56 -1.29 14.42 -2.48
CA CYS A 56 -0.23 15.17 -1.83
C CYS A 56 -0.09 16.58 -2.44
N LEU A 57 -0.13 16.67 -3.78
CA LEU A 57 -0.05 17.96 -4.48
C LEU A 57 -1.24 18.87 -4.16
N GLU A 58 -2.45 18.35 -4.01
CA GLU A 58 -3.65 19.13 -3.61
C GLU A 58 -3.50 19.74 -2.20
N THR A 59 -2.56 19.24 -1.38
CA THR A 59 -2.29 19.81 -0.05
C THR A 59 -1.29 20.97 -0.04
N LEU A 60 -0.57 21.21 -1.14
CA LEU A 60 0.43 22.27 -1.22
C LEU A 60 -0.22 23.66 -1.25
N PRO A 61 0.35 24.65 -0.54
CA PRO A 61 -0.19 26.00 -0.47
C PRO A 61 -0.26 26.67 -1.85
N GLU A 62 0.72 26.42 -2.73
CA GLU A 62 0.77 27.01 -4.07
C GLU A 62 -0.46 26.67 -4.92
N PHE A 63 -1.02 25.46 -4.76
CA PHE A 63 -2.22 25.02 -5.48
C PHE A 63 -3.53 25.30 -4.73
N ARG A 64 -3.45 25.66 -3.44
CA ARG A 64 -4.61 26.07 -2.62
C ARG A 64 -4.89 27.56 -2.79
N ASP A 65 -3.86 28.39 -2.80
CA ASP A 65 -3.99 29.84 -2.88
C ASP A 65 -4.58 30.28 -4.23
N GLU A 66 -4.29 29.61 -5.35
CA GLU A 66 -4.96 29.90 -6.64
C GLU A 66 -6.48 29.61 -6.62
N ARG A 67 -6.95 28.74 -5.71
CA ARG A 67 -8.38 28.43 -5.53
C ARG A 67 -9.06 29.32 -4.50
N GLU A 68 -8.31 29.83 -3.52
CA GLU A 68 -8.78 30.63 -2.39
C GLU A 68 -8.48 32.14 -2.53
N ILE A 69 -8.15 32.66 -3.73
CA ILE A 69 -8.21 34.10 -4.00
C ILE A 69 -9.64 34.46 -4.46
N PRO A 70 -10.60 34.80 -3.57
CA PRO A 70 -11.58 35.80 -3.95
C PRO A 70 -10.77 37.09 -4.06
N MET A 71 -10.57 37.51 -5.30
CA MET A 71 -10.03 38.82 -5.69
C MET A 71 -10.33 39.85 -4.59
N SER A 72 -9.33 40.18 -3.77
CA SER A 72 -9.48 41.17 -2.71
C SER A 72 -9.91 42.46 -3.38
N LEU A 73 -11.18 42.82 -3.23
CA LEU A 73 -11.71 44.11 -3.69
C LEU A 73 -10.77 45.21 -3.14
N PRO A 74 -10.32 46.16 -3.98
CA PRO A 74 -9.54 47.27 -3.47
C PRO A 74 -10.40 48.03 -2.43
N PRO A 75 -9.78 48.63 -1.40
CA PRO A 75 -10.52 49.35 -0.38
C PRO A 75 -11.34 50.46 -1.05
N GLN A 76 -12.67 50.39 -0.92
CA GLN A 76 -13.57 51.45 -1.37
C GLN A 76 -13.34 52.69 -0.49
N SER A 77 -12.36 53.51 -0.84
CA SER A 77 -12.35 54.93 -0.48
C SER A 77 -13.26 55.67 -1.44
N GLY A 78 -14.27 56.35 -0.91
CA GLY A 78 -15.39 56.91 -1.64
C GLY A 78 -15.05 57.85 -2.80
N GLY A 79 -15.92 57.80 -3.81
CA GLY A 79 -15.95 58.73 -4.94
C GLY A 79 -17.12 58.40 -5.85
N LEU A 80 -18.12 59.30 -5.88
CA LEU A 80 -19.24 59.27 -6.80
C LEU A 80 -18.74 59.46 -8.24
N ASN A 81 -19.33 58.73 -9.19
CA ASN A 81 -19.15 58.75 -10.65
C ASN A 81 -17.98 57.93 -11.22
N ALA A 82 -18.28 56.69 -11.64
CA ALA A 82 -17.59 56.07 -12.77
C ALA A 82 -18.55 55.08 -13.47
N THR A 83 -18.52 55.16 -14.79
CA THR A 83 -19.37 54.53 -15.79
C THR A 83 -19.41 53.01 -15.67
N ALA A 84 -20.59 52.43 -15.90
CA ALA A 84 -20.81 50.99 -16.05
C ALA A 84 -19.90 50.42 -17.15
N GLY A 85 -18.77 49.85 -16.73
CA GLY A 85 -17.99 48.92 -17.55
C GLY A 85 -18.51 47.52 -17.28
N ASP A 86 -19.03 46.87 -18.32
CA ASP A 86 -19.26 45.43 -18.38
C ASP A 86 -17.99 44.71 -17.92
N SER A 87 -17.96 44.32 -16.66
CA SER A 87 -17.09 43.24 -16.21
C SER A 87 -17.83 41.96 -16.60
N PRO A 88 -17.25 41.07 -17.43
CA PRO A 88 -17.90 39.81 -17.73
C PRO A 88 -18.16 39.09 -16.39
N PRO A 89 -19.31 38.40 -16.22
CA PRO A 89 -19.55 37.62 -15.03
C PRO A 89 -18.37 36.66 -14.88
N MET A 90 -17.59 36.85 -13.82
CA MET A 90 -16.49 35.97 -13.46
C MET A 90 -17.11 34.61 -13.12
N GLN A 91 -17.26 33.77 -14.14
CA GLN A 91 -17.70 32.40 -13.98
C GLN A 91 -16.67 31.72 -13.09
N SER A 92 -17.10 31.29 -11.91
CA SER A 92 -16.34 30.33 -11.10
C SER A 92 -15.87 29.22 -12.02
N PRO A 93 -14.56 28.91 -12.09
CA PRO A 93 -14.07 27.89 -13.00
C PRO A 93 -14.87 26.61 -12.74
N SER A 94 -15.52 26.09 -13.79
CA SER A 94 -16.31 24.86 -13.68
C SER A 94 -15.44 23.78 -13.04
N SER A 95 -15.96 23.06 -12.04
CA SER A 95 -15.25 21.94 -11.40
C SER A 95 -14.68 20.94 -12.44
N ILE A 96 -15.34 20.84 -13.59
CA ILE A 96 -14.98 19.98 -14.73
C ILE A 96 -13.65 20.38 -15.40
N SER A 97 -13.22 21.65 -15.31
CA SER A 97 -11.94 22.10 -15.88
C SER A 97 -10.76 22.03 -14.90
N ASP A 98 -11.00 21.66 -13.64
CA ASP A 98 -9.93 21.52 -12.65
C ASP A 98 -9.09 20.25 -12.92
N PRO A 99 -7.78 20.36 -13.19
CA PRO A 99 -6.93 19.21 -13.48
C PRO A 99 -6.94 18.16 -12.36
N PHE A 100 -7.00 18.59 -11.09
CA PHE A 100 -7.04 17.66 -9.95
C PHE A 100 -8.34 16.86 -9.92
N PHE A 101 -9.49 17.52 -10.15
CA PHE A 101 -10.77 16.85 -10.28
C PHE A 101 -10.80 15.85 -11.44
N ILE A 102 -10.23 16.19 -12.60
CA ILE A 102 -10.15 15.29 -13.77
C ILE A 102 -9.31 14.05 -13.44
N ILE A 103 -8.13 14.24 -12.85
CA ILE A 103 -7.24 13.14 -12.49
C ILE A 103 -7.87 12.26 -11.41
N GLU A 104 -8.45 12.86 -10.36
CA GLU A 104 -9.14 12.12 -9.30
C GLU A 104 -10.29 11.30 -9.86
N THR A 105 -11.17 11.92 -10.67
CA THR A 105 -12.30 11.26 -11.32
C THR A 105 -11.83 10.09 -12.19
N THR A 106 -10.78 10.29 -12.98
CA THR A 106 -10.20 9.23 -13.83
C THR A 106 -9.66 8.06 -13.00
N CYS A 107 -8.95 8.34 -11.91
CA CYS A 107 -8.43 7.31 -11.01
C CYS A 107 -9.56 6.52 -10.34
N VAL A 108 -10.61 7.20 -9.88
CA VAL A 108 -11.77 6.57 -9.22
C VAL A 108 -12.59 5.75 -10.21
N ILE A 109 -12.74 6.20 -11.46
CA ILE A 109 -13.35 5.40 -12.53
C ILE A 109 -12.59 4.09 -12.71
N TRP A 110 -11.25 4.14 -12.76
CA TRP A 110 -10.43 2.93 -12.87
C TRP A 110 -10.59 2.01 -11.66
N PHE A 111 -10.55 2.54 -10.43
CA PHE A 111 -10.75 1.74 -9.21
C PHE A 111 -12.14 1.11 -9.14
N THR A 112 -13.16 1.86 -9.56
CA THR A 112 -14.55 1.37 -9.61
C THR A 112 -14.68 0.27 -10.65
N PHE A 113 -14.09 0.44 -11.84
CA PHE A 113 -14.05 -0.58 -12.88
C PHE A 113 -13.40 -1.87 -12.38
N GLU A 114 -12.22 -1.75 -11.77
CA GLU A 114 -11.49 -2.84 -11.15
C GLU A 114 -12.29 -3.60 -10.08
N LEU A 115 -13.00 -2.86 -9.21
CA LEU A 115 -13.84 -3.44 -8.17
C LEU A 115 -15.07 -4.14 -8.78
N LEU A 116 -15.73 -3.52 -9.75
CA LEU A 116 -16.92 -4.06 -10.42
C LEU A 116 -16.58 -5.34 -11.18
N VAL A 117 -15.51 -5.35 -11.97
CA VAL A 117 -15.07 -6.54 -12.70
C VAL A 117 -14.85 -7.70 -11.73
N ARG A 118 -14.09 -7.47 -10.65
CA ARG A 118 -13.86 -8.51 -9.62
C ARG A 118 -15.16 -8.93 -8.93
N PHE A 119 -16.03 -7.98 -8.59
CA PHE A 119 -17.31 -8.31 -7.97
C PHE A 119 -18.21 -9.15 -8.89
N PHE A 120 -18.23 -8.90 -10.19
CA PHE A 120 -19.05 -9.67 -11.14
C PHE A 120 -18.44 -11.03 -11.50
N THR A 121 -17.12 -11.19 -11.42
CA THR A 121 -16.44 -12.44 -11.77
C THR A 121 -16.03 -13.30 -10.58
N CYS A 122 -16.18 -12.83 -9.34
CA CYS A 122 -15.85 -13.62 -8.15
C CYS A 122 -16.73 -14.87 -7.98
N PRO A 123 -16.19 -15.94 -7.37
CA PRO A 123 -16.92 -17.20 -7.15
C PRO A 123 -18.07 -17.06 -6.15
N SER A 124 -17.94 -16.20 -5.14
CA SER A 124 -18.90 -16.02 -4.04
C SER A 124 -18.99 -14.55 -3.64
N LYS A 125 -20.15 -13.91 -3.85
CA LYS A 125 -20.35 -12.48 -3.53
C LYS A 125 -20.25 -12.16 -2.03
N PRO A 126 -20.81 -12.97 -1.11
CA PRO A 126 -20.72 -12.69 0.32
C PRO A 126 -19.31 -12.88 0.88
N GLU A 127 -18.54 -13.83 0.33
CA GLU A 127 -17.15 -14.02 0.70
C GLU A 127 -16.28 -12.88 0.17
N PHE A 128 -16.54 -12.45 -1.07
CA PHE A 128 -15.90 -11.30 -1.66
C PHE A 128 -16.06 -10.04 -0.82
N SER A 129 -17.27 -9.73 -0.34
CA SER A 129 -17.51 -8.52 0.45
C SER A 129 -16.92 -8.56 1.87
N ARG A 130 -16.60 -9.76 2.39
CA ARG A 130 -15.94 -9.93 3.69
C ARG A 130 -14.42 -9.98 3.62
N ASN A 131 -13.85 -10.08 2.42
CA ASN A 131 -12.41 -10.11 2.22
C ASN A 131 -11.80 -8.71 2.45
N ILE A 132 -10.76 -8.63 3.28
CA ILE A 132 -10.09 -7.38 3.65
C ILE A 132 -9.56 -6.59 2.44
N MET A 133 -9.06 -7.27 1.41
CA MET A 133 -8.54 -6.61 0.20
C MET A 133 -9.64 -5.90 -0.57
N ASN A 134 -10.83 -6.51 -0.63
CA ASN A 134 -11.98 -5.93 -1.30
C ASN A 134 -12.61 -4.80 -0.48
N ILE A 135 -12.56 -4.87 0.86
CA ILE A 135 -12.94 -3.77 1.74
C ILE A 135 -12.04 -2.55 1.48
N ILE A 136 -10.73 -2.75 1.35
CA ILE A 136 -9.78 -1.68 1.00
C ILE A 136 -10.13 -1.06 -0.36
N ASP A 137 -10.46 -1.88 -1.36
CA ASP A 137 -10.89 -1.39 -2.69
C ASP A 137 -12.17 -0.52 -2.60
N ILE A 138 -13.12 -0.88 -1.73
CA ILE A 138 -14.33 -0.09 -1.47
C ILE A 138 -14.00 1.23 -0.75
N VAL A 139 -13.22 1.17 0.34
CA VAL A 139 -12.82 2.36 1.11
C VAL A 139 -12.05 3.37 0.23
N ALA A 140 -11.30 2.89 -0.76
CA ALA A 140 -10.55 3.75 -1.68
C ALA A 140 -11.43 4.62 -2.59
N ILE A 141 -12.67 4.22 -2.89
CA ILE A 141 -13.58 4.96 -3.79
C ILE A 141 -14.67 5.75 -3.03
N ILE A 142 -15.02 5.33 -1.81
CA ILE A 142 -16.07 5.95 -0.98
C ILE A 142 -15.93 7.48 -0.88
N PRO A 143 -14.74 8.06 -0.60
CA PRO A 143 -14.62 9.50 -0.42
C PRO A 143 -15.08 10.33 -1.62
N TYR A 144 -14.84 9.84 -2.83
CA TYR A 144 -15.25 10.53 -4.06
C TYR A 144 -16.77 10.55 -4.20
N PHE A 145 -17.41 9.38 -4.03
CA PHE A 145 -18.88 9.27 -4.14
C PHE A 145 -19.60 10.03 -3.03
N ILE A 146 -19.05 10.09 -1.81
CA ILE A 146 -19.63 10.92 -0.75
C ILE A 146 -19.53 12.40 -1.13
N THR A 147 -18.35 12.89 -1.55
CA THR A 147 -18.17 14.29 -1.96
C THR A 147 -19.13 14.67 -3.08
N LEU A 148 -19.18 13.87 -4.16
CA LEU A 148 -20.08 14.10 -5.28
C LEU A 148 -21.55 14.08 -4.85
N GLY A 149 -21.96 13.12 -4.01
CA GLY A 149 -23.32 13.04 -3.48
C GLY A 149 -23.71 14.24 -2.63
N THR A 150 -22.79 14.76 -1.81
CA THR A 150 -23.03 15.96 -1.01
C THR A 150 -23.12 17.22 -1.85
N GLU A 151 -22.31 17.35 -2.91
CA GLU A 151 -22.37 18.49 -3.83
C GLU A 151 -23.70 18.52 -4.60
N LEU A 152 -24.13 17.38 -5.16
CA LEU A 152 -25.41 17.26 -5.87
C LEU A 152 -26.62 17.51 -4.94
N ALA A 153 -26.56 17.03 -3.69
CA ALA A 153 -27.62 17.27 -2.71
C ALA A 153 -27.75 18.76 -2.33
N HIS A 154 -26.64 19.50 -2.32
CA HIS A 154 -26.63 20.94 -2.07
C HIS A 154 -27.18 21.74 -3.27
N GLU A 155 -26.86 21.37 -4.50
CA GLU A 155 -27.43 22.00 -5.71
C GLU A 155 -28.95 21.83 -5.78
N GLN A 156 -29.47 20.65 -5.44
CA GLN A 156 -30.91 20.38 -5.49
C GLN A 156 -31.73 21.14 -4.42
N GLN A 157 -31.08 21.66 -3.37
CA GLN A 157 -31.73 22.51 -2.36
C GLN A 157 -31.79 24.01 -2.74
N GLN A 158 -31.19 24.42 -3.86
CA GLN A 158 -31.26 25.80 -4.38
C GLN A 158 -32.10 25.99 -5.66
N PRO A 159 -33.40 25.65 -5.67
CA PRO A 159 -34.35 26.35 -6.51
C PRO A 159 -35.37 27.11 -5.64
N GLY A 160 -35.09 28.38 -5.34
CA GLY A 160 -36.15 29.39 -5.16
C GLY A 160 -36.80 29.59 -3.79
N GLY A 161 -36.06 29.60 -2.68
CA GLY A 161 -36.63 29.98 -1.38
C GLY A 161 -35.69 30.81 -0.50
N SER A 162 -35.90 32.13 -0.44
CA SER A 162 -35.35 33.01 0.59
C SER A 162 -35.76 32.52 1.98
N SER A 163 -34.94 31.66 2.61
CA SER A 163 -35.12 31.28 4.01
C SER A 163 -34.22 32.12 4.89
N ASN A 164 -34.84 33.12 5.51
CA ASN A 164 -34.27 34.08 6.44
C ASN A 164 -33.97 33.49 7.83
N ASN A 165 -33.56 32.22 7.91
CA ASN A 165 -33.22 31.58 9.18
C ASN A 165 -31.72 31.27 9.23
N GLY A 166 -31.01 31.89 10.18
CA GLY A 166 -29.58 31.71 10.46
C GLY A 166 -29.14 30.30 10.90
N SER A 167 -29.95 29.27 10.62
CA SER A 167 -29.61 27.86 10.80
C SER A 167 -28.95 27.23 9.56
N GLY A 168 -29.02 27.89 8.39
CA GLY A 168 -28.39 27.39 7.15
C GLY A 168 -26.87 27.49 7.17
N SER A 169 -26.30 28.53 7.78
CA SER A 169 -24.85 28.71 7.90
C SER A 169 -24.18 27.65 8.77
N GLN A 170 -24.86 27.19 9.83
CA GLN A 170 -24.36 26.12 10.70
C GLN A 170 -24.41 24.75 10.00
N GLN A 171 -25.47 24.47 9.25
CA GLN A 171 -25.56 23.24 8.44
C GLN A 171 -24.48 23.19 7.35
N GLN A 172 -24.19 24.32 6.71
CA GLN A 172 -23.15 24.44 5.68
C GLN A 172 -21.73 24.39 6.27
N ALA A 173 -21.49 24.96 7.46
CA ALA A 173 -20.22 24.85 8.16
C ALA A 173 -19.92 23.41 8.60
N MET A 174 -20.95 22.69 9.08
CA MET A 174 -20.83 21.27 9.45
C MET A 174 -20.55 20.38 8.24
N SER A 175 -21.16 20.64 7.08
CA SER A 175 -20.88 19.88 5.85
C SER A 175 -19.45 20.11 5.36
N LEU A 176 -18.93 21.35 5.41
CA LEU A 176 -17.52 21.64 5.08
C LEU A 176 -16.53 20.94 6.02
N ALA A 177 -16.82 20.87 7.32
CA ALA A 177 -15.98 20.15 8.29
C ALA A 177 -15.94 18.64 8.01
N ILE A 178 -17.10 18.04 7.69
CA ILE A 178 -17.21 16.62 7.34
C ILE A 178 -16.44 16.31 6.05
N LEU A 179 -16.52 17.18 5.03
CA LEU A 179 -15.76 17.04 3.79
C LEU A 179 -14.24 17.05 4.00
N ARG A 180 -13.73 17.83 4.97
CA ARG A 180 -12.30 17.81 5.33
C ARG A 180 -11.87 16.46 5.89
N VAL A 181 -12.70 15.84 6.74
CA VAL A 181 -12.42 14.51 7.30
C VAL A 181 -12.50 13.44 6.21
N ILE A 182 -13.48 13.53 5.30
CA ILE A 182 -13.61 12.59 4.17
C ILE A 182 -12.37 12.64 3.26
N ARG A 183 -11.75 13.80 3.07
CA ARG A 183 -10.48 13.91 2.34
C ARG A 183 -9.35 13.09 3.00
N LEU A 184 -9.30 12.99 4.33
CA LEU A 184 -8.32 12.15 5.01
C LEU A 184 -8.52 10.66 4.72
N VAL A 185 -9.78 10.22 4.57
CA VAL A 185 -10.09 8.83 4.20
C VAL A 185 -9.47 8.46 2.84
N ARG A 186 -9.26 9.42 1.93
CA ARG A 186 -8.58 9.18 0.65
C ARG A 186 -7.17 8.63 0.82
N VAL A 187 -6.48 8.91 1.94
CA VAL A 187 -5.14 8.36 2.23
C VAL A 187 -5.18 6.84 2.27
N PHE A 188 -6.28 6.22 2.74
CA PHE A 188 -6.39 4.76 2.85
C PHE A 188 -6.25 4.03 1.51
N ARG A 189 -6.44 4.69 0.36
CA ARG A 189 -6.19 4.07 -0.95
C ARG A 189 -4.74 3.63 -1.14
N ILE A 190 -3.79 4.15 -0.34
CA ILE A 190 -2.41 3.63 -0.32
C ILE A 190 -2.37 2.14 0.01
N PHE A 191 -3.29 1.66 0.85
CA PHE A 191 -3.39 0.25 1.21
C PHE A 191 -3.84 -0.62 0.03
N LYS A 192 -4.38 -0.06 -1.05
CA LYS A 192 -4.68 -0.81 -2.29
C LYS A 192 -3.41 -1.42 -2.90
N LEU A 193 -2.23 -0.82 -2.65
CA LEU A 193 -0.93 -1.41 -3.01
C LEU A 193 -0.70 -2.78 -2.37
N SER A 194 -1.38 -3.12 -1.27
CA SER A 194 -1.25 -4.42 -0.61
C SER A 194 -1.66 -5.57 -1.52
N ARG A 195 -2.59 -5.38 -2.46
CA ARG A 195 -2.94 -6.40 -3.46
C ARG A 195 -1.76 -6.77 -4.36
N HIS A 196 -0.90 -5.78 -4.64
CA HIS A 196 0.24 -5.92 -5.54
C HIS A 196 1.58 -6.06 -4.81
N SER A 197 1.57 -6.04 -3.47
CA SER A 197 2.76 -6.15 -2.62
C SER A 197 2.64 -7.33 -1.67
N LYS A 198 3.31 -8.43 -2.01
CA LYS A 198 3.44 -9.62 -1.16
C LYS A 198 3.97 -9.26 0.23
N GLY A 199 4.97 -8.37 0.30
CA GLY A 199 5.52 -7.88 1.57
C GLY A 199 4.47 -7.22 2.46
N LEU A 200 3.55 -6.44 1.90
CA LEU A 200 2.49 -5.79 2.66
C LEU A 200 1.39 -6.79 3.09
N GLN A 201 1.16 -7.85 2.31
CA GLN A 201 0.28 -8.96 2.71
C GLN A 201 0.87 -9.76 3.87
N ILE A 202 2.17 -10.10 3.79
CA ILE A 202 2.93 -10.77 4.84
C ILE A 202 2.93 -9.92 6.12
N LEU A 203 3.15 -8.61 6.00
CA LEU A 203 3.06 -7.67 7.12
C LEU A 203 1.67 -7.70 7.75
N GLY A 204 0.60 -7.67 6.95
CA GLY A 204 -0.78 -7.76 7.44
C GLY A 204 -1.07 -9.06 8.18
N GLN A 205 -0.60 -10.20 7.66
CA GLN A 205 -0.72 -11.51 8.32
C GLN A 205 0.06 -11.54 9.65
N THR A 206 1.28 -11.00 9.65
CA THR A 206 2.14 -10.89 10.83
C THR A 206 1.49 -10.05 11.91
N LEU A 207 0.94 -8.87 11.56
CA LEU A 207 0.25 -8.00 12.50
C LEU A 207 -0.99 -8.68 13.07
N LYS A 208 -1.79 -9.35 12.23
CA LYS A 208 -2.97 -10.11 12.68
C LYS A 208 -2.59 -11.22 13.66
N ALA A 209 -1.51 -11.96 13.38
CA ALA A 209 -1.01 -13.01 14.27
C ALA A 209 -0.39 -12.46 15.56
N SER A 210 0.17 -11.25 15.51
CA SER A 210 0.86 -10.61 16.63
C SER A 210 0.01 -9.59 17.39
N MET A 211 -1.32 -9.61 17.22
CA MET A 211 -2.22 -8.62 17.84
C MET A 211 -2.13 -8.61 19.37
N ARG A 212 -1.86 -9.77 19.99
CA ARG A 212 -1.70 -9.89 21.44
C ARG A 212 -0.44 -9.18 21.91
N GLU A 213 0.68 -9.40 21.22
CA GLU A 213 1.98 -8.82 21.51
C GLU A 213 1.97 -7.31 21.26
N LEU A 214 1.33 -6.88 20.16
CA LEU A 214 1.11 -5.46 19.86
C LEU A 214 0.22 -4.79 20.92
N GLY A 215 -0.83 -5.48 21.39
CA GLY A 215 -1.68 -5.01 22.48
C GLY A 215 -0.90 -4.84 23.79
N LEU A 216 -0.02 -5.79 24.12
CA LEU A 216 0.86 -5.69 25.30
C LEU A 216 1.86 -4.53 25.19
N LEU A 217 2.44 -4.31 24.00
CA LEU A 217 3.33 -3.17 23.75
C LEU A 217 2.62 -1.84 24.02
N ILE A 218 1.44 -1.65 23.43
CA ILE A 218 0.64 -0.42 23.63
C ILE A 218 0.24 -0.27 25.09
N PHE A 219 -0.13 -1.36 25.77
CA PHE A 219 -0.49 -1.35 27.17
C PHE A 219 0.68 -0.89 28.07
N PHE A 220 1.87 -1.48 27.93
CA PHE A 220 3.04 -1.07 28.72
C PHE A 220 3.49 0.35 28.39
N LEU A 221 3.43 0.75 27.12
CA LEU A 221 3.73 2.13 26.72
C LEU A 221 2.76 3.11 27.37
N PHE A 222 1.46 2.79 27.40
CA PHE A 222 0.44 3.64 28.04
C PHE A 222 0.67 3.81 29.54
N ILE A 223 1.00 2.72 30.26
CA ILE A 223 1.35 2.78 31.68
C ILE A 223 2.61 3.63 31.89
N GLY A 224 3.64 3.43 31.07
CA GLY A 224 4.88 4.20 31.14
C GLY A 224 4.65 5.69 30.90
N VAL A 225 3.85 6.06 29.89
CA VAL A 225 3.49 7.44 29.59
C VAL A 225 2.83 8.10 30.80
N ILE A 226 1.79 7.47 31.37
CA ILE A 226 1.12 8.05 32.55
C ILE A 226 2.08 8.22 33.72
N LEU A 227 2.89 7.20 34.01
CA LEU A 227 3.80 7.18 35.15
C LEU A 227 4.90 8.25 35.02
N PHE A 228 5.62 8.27 33.90
CA PHE A 228 6.73 9.19 33.69
C PHE A 228 6.29 10.63 33.47
N SER A 229 5.16 10.87 32.79
CA SER A 229 4.60 12.21 32.64
C SER A 229 4.17 12.79 33.98
N SER A 230 3.54 11.99 34.85
CA SER A 230 3.16 12.44 36.20
C SER A 230 4.39 12.75 37.05
N ALA A 231 5.40 11.88 37.03
CA ALA A 231 6.65 12.08 37.77
C ALA A 231 7.42 13.32 37.27
N ALA A 232 7.52 13.53 35.96
CA ALA A 232 8.18 14.69 35.39
C ALA A 232 7.42 15.98 35.70
N TYR A 233 6.10 15.97 35.59
CA TYR A 233 5.27 17.12 35.97
C TYR A 233 5.52 17.55 37.42
N PHE A 234 5.44 16.63 38.38
CA PHE A 234 5.68 16.97 39.78
C PHE A 234 7.14 17.33 40.08
N ALA A 235 8.11 16.76 39.36
CA ALA A 235 9.52 17.10 39.52
C ALA A 235 9.86 18.50 38.98
N GLU A 236 9.06 19.01 38.03
CA GLU A 236 9.29 20.29 37.34
C GLU A 236 8.27 21.37 37.73
N ALA A 237 7.33 21.07 38.65
CA ALA A 237 6.22 21.95 38.99
C ALA A 237 6.65 23.28 39.64
N ASP A 238 7.79 23.29 40.32
CA ASP A 238 8.31 24.45 41.05
C ASP A 238 9.21 25.35 40.19
N ASP A 239 9.51 24.95 38.95
CA ASP A 239 10.38 25.73 38.06
C ASP A 239 9.56 26.56 37.05
N PRO A 240 9.65 27.91 37.08
CA PRO A 240 8.89 28.78 36.20
C PRO A 240 9.33 28.71 34.73
N GLU A 241 10.52 28.18 34.41
CA GLU A 241 10.98 27.96 33.04
C GLU A 241 10.57 26.57 32.50
N SER A 242 9.83 25.79 33.29
CA SER A 242 9.36 24.46 32.92
C SER A 242 8.35 24.49 31.77
N HIS A 243 8.53 23.58 30.82
CA HIS A 243 7.57 23.33 29.75
C HIS A 243 6.44 22.36 30.15
N PHE A 244 6.47 21.81 31.37
CA PHE A 244 5.52 20.80 31.86
C PHE A 244 4.27 21.45 32.48
N SER A 245 3.45 22.09 31.65
CA SER A 245 2.24 22.81 32.09
C SER A 245 1.16 21.92 32.71
N SER A 246 1.01 20.70 32.22
CA SER A 246 0.04 19.73 32.71
C SER A 246 0.50 18.29 32.46
N ILE A 247 -0.08 17.32 33.16
CA ILE A 247 0.22 15.89 32.95
C ILE A 247 -0.12 15.46 31.50
N PRO A 248 -1.27 15.83 30.90
CA PRO A 248 -1.54 15.53 29.49
C PRO A 248 -0.54 16.15 28.51
N ASP A 249 -0.09 17.39 28.75
CA ASP A 249 0.96 18.01 27.91
C ASP A 249 2.28 17.22 28.04
N ALA A 250 2.58 16.75 29.24
CA ALA A 250 3.73 15.89 29.50
C ALA A 250 3.63 14.49 28.85
N PHE A 251 2.45 14.04 28.38
CA PHE A 251 2.33 12.79 27.62
C PHE A 251 3.12 12.86 26.32
N TRP A 252 3.12 14.01 25.64
CA TRP A 252 3.91 14.22 24.43
C TRP A 252 5.41 13.97 24.70
N TRP A 253 5.94 14.60 25.74
CA TRP A 253 7.34 14.41 26.16
C TRP A 253 7.64 12.93 26.50
N ALA A 254 6.78 12.26 27.25
CA ALA A 254 7.01 10.87 27.63
C ALA A 254 6.97 9.93 26.42
N VAL A 255 6.01 10.07 25.51
CA VAL A 255 5.97 9.28 24.26
C VAL A 255 7.25 9.48 23.47
N VAL A 256 7.63 10.73 23.18
CA VAL A 256 8.82 11.09 22.39
C VAL A 256 10.11 10.59 23.04
N THR A 257 10.19 10.61 24.38
CA THR A 257 11.35 10.13 25.15
C THR A 257 11.41 8.61 25.20
N MET A 258 10.29 7.93 25.48
CA MET A 258 10.23 6.47 25.56
C MET A 258 10.49 5.81 24.19
N THR A 259 10.06 6.44 23.10
CA THR A 259 10.36 5.99 21.73
C THR A 259 11.71 6.48 21.21
N THR A 260 12.54 7.10 22.06
CA THR A 260 13.87 7.62 21.74
C THR A 260 13.91 8.58 20.54
N VAL A 261 12.82 9.30 20.27
CA VAL A 261 12.75 10.29 19.18
C VAL A 261 13.43 11.59 19.60
N GLY A 262 13.10 12.10 20.79
CA GLY A 262 13.82 13.20 21.43
C GLY A 262 13.87 14.51 20.63
N TYR A 263 12.72 15.05 20.21
CA TYR A 263 12.65 16.33 19.47
C TYR A 263 13.31 17.52 20.21
N GLY A 264 13.29 17.51 21.55
CA GLY A 264 13.95 18.51 22.40
C GLY A 264 13.13 19.81 22.63
N ASP A 265 11.93 19.87 22.07
CA ASP A 265 10.91 20.91 22.28
C ASP A 265 10.39 20.95 23.72
N MET A 266 10.31 19.78 24.37
CA MET A 266 10.07 19.65 25.81
C MET A 266 11.19 18.83 26.45
N ARG A 267 11.75 19.31 27.57
CA ARG A 267 12.79 18.60 28.34
C ARG A 267 12.81 19.05 29.80
N PRO A 268 13.12 18.16 30.75
CA PRO A 268 13.27 18.53 32.15
C PRO A 268 14.54 19.37 32.38
N ILE A 269 14.41 20.41 33.19
CA ILE A 269 15.49 21.34 33.55
C ILE A 269 15.97 21.09 34.98
N THR A 270 15.09 20.66 35.88
CA THR A 270 15.47 20.35 37.27
C THR A 270 16.29 19.08 37.37
N VAL A 271 17.01 18.91 38.47
CA VAL A 271 17.76 17.68 38.74
C VAL A 271 16.82 16.48 38.88
N GLY A 272 15.67 16.67 39.54
CA GLY A 272 14.66 15.62 39.72
C GLY A 272 14.07 15.17 38.39
N GLY A 273 13.66 16.10 37.54
CA GLY A 273 13.14 15.79 36.22
C GLY A 273 14.19 15.14 35.31
N LYS A 274 15.48 15.50 35.42
CA LYS A 274 16.56 14.82 34.68
C LYS A 274 16.73 13.36 35.10
N ILE A 275 16.60 13.04 36.39
CA ILE A 275 16.61 11.65 36.87
C ILE A 275 15.40 10.90 36.31
N VAL A 276 14.21 11.49 36.39
CA VAL A 276 12.98 10.91 35.82
C VAL A 276 13.12 10.68 34.32
N GLY A 277 13.64 11.65 33.57
CA GLY A 277 13.89 11.53 32.14
C GLY A 277 14.89 10.44 31.78
N SER A 278 15.95 10.29 32.57
CA SER A 278 16.92 9.20 32.39
C SER A 278 16.28 7.83 32.59
N LEU A 279 15.47 7.66 33.65
CA LEU A 279 14.72 6.42 33.90
C LEU A 279 13.68 6.17 32.81
N CYS A 280 12.99 7.21 32.34
CA CYS A 280 12.00 7.16 31.27
C CYS A 280 12.60 6.63 29.97
N ALA A 281 13.76 7.15 29.56
CA ALA A 281 14.46 6.70 28.36
C ALA A 281 14.85 5.22 28.44
N ILE A 282 15.43 4.79 29.57
CA ILE A 282 15.80 3.38 29.79
C ILE A 282 14.56 2.48 29.76
N ALA A 283 13.51 2.86 30.48
CA ALA A 283 12.27 2.10 30.53
C ALA A 283 11.59 2.00 29.15
N GLY A 284 11.63 3.07 28.35
CA GLY A 284 11.12 3.09 26.99
C GLY A 284 11.82 2.08 26.08
N VAL A 285 13.15 2.09 26.05
CA VAL A 285 13.95 1.12 25.29
C VAL A 285 13.62 -0.32 25.70
N LEU A 286 13.57 -0.60 27.01
CA LEU A 286 13.23 -1.93 27.52
C LEU A 286 11.80 -2.34 27.13
N THR A 287 10.83 -1.41 27.22
CA THR A 287 9.43 -1.67 26.88
C THR A 287 9.26 -2.02 25.41
N ILE A 288 9.96 -1.33 24.52
CA ILE A 288 9.91 -1.59 23.07
C ILE A 288 10.68 -2.87 22.71
N ALA A 289 11.81 -3.13 23.38
CA ALA A 289 12.67 -4.28 23.09
C ALA A 289 12.02 -5.64 23.38
N LEU A 290 11.02 -5.72 24.27
CA LEU A 290 10.42 -7.02 24.64
C LEU A 290 9.45 -7.58 23.57
N PRO A 291 8.47 -6.83 23.03
CA PRO A 291 7.49 -7.38 22.08
C PRO A 291 8.01 -7.44 20.64
N VAL A 292 8.95 -6.56 20.26
CA VAL A 292 9.44 -6.44 18.89
C VAL A 292 10.08 -7.74 18.38
N PRO A 293 10.96 -8.45 19.11
CA PRO A 293 11.53 -9.72 18.65
C PRO A 293 10.48 -10.79 18.33
N VAL A 294 9.37 -10.83 19.06
CA VAL A 294 8.28 -11.77 18.81
C VAL A 294 7.57 -11.42 17.50
N ILE A 295 7.27 -10.14 17.28
CA ILE A 295 6.68 -9.64 16.02
C ILE A 295 7.62 -9.94 14.84
N VAL A 296 8.93 -9.71 15.01
CA VAL A 296 9.96 -10.01 13.99
C VAL A 296 10.05 -11.51 13.72
N SER A 297 9.97 -12.36 14.74
CA SER A 297 9.95 -13.81 14.57
C SER A 297 8.73 -14.27 13.77
N ASN A 298 7.54 -13.74 14.07
CA ASN A 298 6.34 -13.99 13.29
C ASN A 298 6.48 -13.49 11.84
N PHE A 299 7.08 -12.31 11.63
CA PHE A 299 7.36 -11.79 10.28
C PHE A 299 8.24 -12.74 9.49
N ASN A 300 9.36 -13.17 10.08
CA ASN A 300 10.29 -14.11 9.45
C ASN A 300 9.60 -15.44 9.12
N TYR A 301 8.76 -15.96 10.03
CA TYR A 301 7.97 -17.17 9.77
C TYR A 301 7.07 -17.02 8.55
N PHE A 302 6.24 -15.96 8.49
CA PHE A 302 5.34 -15.75 7.34
C PHE A 302 6.08 -15.41 6.04
N TYR A 303 7.20 -14.69 6.14
CA TYR A 303 8.02 -14.32 5.00
C TYR A 303 8.69 -15.55 4.34
N HIS A 304 9.35 -16.39 5.14
CA HIS A 304 9.95 -17.62 4.64
C HIS A 304 8.89 -18.59 4.12
N ARG A 305 7.77 -18.74 4.82
CA ARG A 305 6.67 -19.59 4.36
C ARG A 305 6.13 -19.19 2.99
N GLU A 306 5.93 -17.89 2.73
CA GLU A 306 5.46 -17.43 1.41
C GLU A 306 6.54 -17.58 0.34
N THR A 307 7.81 -17.33 0.68
CA THR A 307 8.95 -17.49 -0.25
C THR A 307 9.16 -18.95 -0.65
N ASP A 308 9.14 -19.86 0.31
CA ASP A 308 9.30 -21.29 0.08
C ASP A 308 8.14 -21.86 -0.74
N HIS A 309 6.92 -21.33 -0.54
CA HIS A 309 5.74 -21.72 -1.33
C HIS A 309 5.88 -21.31 -2.80
N GLU A 310 6.42 -20.10 -3.06
CA GLU A 310 6.71 -19.65 -4.43
C GLU A 310 7.78 -20.54 -5.10
N GLU A 311 8.84 -20.90 -4.39
CA GLU A 311 9.88 -21.80 -4.93
C GLU A 311 9.33 -23.20 -5.25
N GLN A 312 8.52 -23.78 -4.34
CA GLN A 312 7.90 -25.08 -4.58
C GLN A 312 6.91 -25.07 -5.75
N ALA A 313 6.14 -23.99 -5.91
CA ALA A 313 5.24 -23.82 -7.04
C ALA A 313 6.00 -23.78 -8.37
N MET A 314 7.11 -23.04 -8.44
CA MET A 314 7.96 -22.99 -9.64
C MET A 314 8.57 -24.36 -9.98
N LEU A 315 9.06 -25.10 -8.98
CA LEU A 315 9.62 -26.45 -9.19
C LEU A 315 8.55 -27.44 -9.70
N LYS A 316 7.32 -27.35 -9.19
CA LYS A 316 6.20 -28.20 -9.64
C LYS A 316 5.79 -27.89 -11.09
N GLU A 317 5.78 -26.62 -11.47
CA GLU A 317 5.54 -26.21 -12.86
C GLU A 317 6.64 -26.70 -13.81
N GLU A 318 7.91 -26.59 -13.42
CA GLU A 318 9.04 -27.08 -14.21
C GLU A 318 9.00 -28.60 -14.39
N HIS A 319 8.75 -29.37 -13.33
CA HIS A 319 8.59 -30.82 -13.40
C HIS A 319 7.39 -31.24 -14.28
N SER A 320 6.25 -30.57 -14.16
CA SER A 320 5.07 -30.87 -14.99
C SER A 320 5.31 -30.58 -16.48
N SER A 321 6.03 -29.50 -16.79
CA SER A 321 6.41 -29.12 -18.15
C SER A 321 7.43 -30.09 -18.75
N ALA A 322 8.40 -30.56 -17.95
CA ALA A 322 9.36 -31.59 -18.35
C ALA A 322 8.71 -32.97 -18.59
N GLN A 323 7.71 -33.34 -17.77
CA GLN A 323 7.04 -34.63 -17.91
C GLN A 323 6.09 -34.67 -19.13
N SER A 324 5.42 -33.56 -19.44
CA SER A 324 4.58 -33.43 -20.65
C SER A 324 5.38 -33.51 -21.96
N SER A 325 6.62 -33.01 -21.95
CA SER A 325 7.51 -33.06 -23.13
C SER A 325 8.11 -34.45 -23.37
N ILE A 326 8.28 -35.29 -22.33
CA ILE A 326 8.71 -36.69 -22.46
C ILE A 326 7.58 -37.57 -23.02
N THR A 327 6.32 -37.33 -22.62
CA THR A 327 5.17 -38.11 -23.12
C THR A 327 4.73 -37.76 -24.55
N GLY A 328 5.24 -36.67 -25.13
CA GLY A 328 4.89 -36.21 -26.49
C GLY A 328 5.68 -36.88 -27.62
N VAL A 329 6.71 -37.70 -27.33
CA VAL A 329 7.63 -38.25 -28.34
C VAL A 329 7.30 -39.69 -28.79
N ASP A 330 6.43 -40.43 -28.09
CA ASP A 330 6.13 -41.84 -28.41
C ASP A 330 4.91 -42.07 -29.35
N GLY A 331 4.30 -41.02 -29.88
CA GLY A 331 3.07 -41.12 -30.69
C GLY A 331 3.24 -41.37 -32.19
N LYS A 332 4.46 -41.40 -32.75
CA LYS A 332 4.62 -41.37 -34.23
C LYS A 332 5.73 -42.28 -34.78
N ARG A 333 5.67 -43.58 -34.46
CA ARG A 333 6.35 -44.62 -35.26
C ARG A 333 5.42 -45.80 -35.54
N ARG A 334 4.62 -45.69 -36.60
CA ARG A 334 4.18 -46.90 -37.31
C ARG A 334 3.82 -46.63 -38.78
N SER A 335 4.44 -47.46 -39.62
CA SER A 335 4.12 -47.78 -41.00
C SER A 335 4.67 -46.87 -42.11
N SER A 336 5.81 -47.29 -42.68
CA SER A 336 5.89 -47.53 -44.13
C SER A 336 7.08 -48.43 -44.45
N LYS A 337 6.78 -49.61 -45.01
CA LYS A 337 7.74 -50.47 -45.71
C LYS A 337 7.76 -50.04 -47.18
N ASN A 338 8.96 -49.81 -47.74
CA ASN A 338 9.49 -50.50 -48.94
C ASN A 338 10.54 -49.67 -49.69
N SER A 339 11.46 -50.42 -50.31
CA SER A 339 12.22 -50.12 -51.54
C SER A 339 13.64 -49.57 -51.41
N LEU A 340 14.57 -50.54 -51.40
CA LEU A 340 15.65 -50.74 -52.40
C LEU A 340 16.63 -49.59 -52.75
N ASN A 341 17.89 -49.94 -52.47
CA ASN A 341 19.08 -49.86 -53.33
C ASN A 341 19.90 -48.55 -53.48
N LYS A 342 21.17 -48.74 -53.07
CA LYS A 342 22.41 -48.52 -53.82
C LYS A 342 23.33 -47.40 -53.29
N SER A 343 24.53 -47.87 -52.98
CA SER A 343 25.77 -47.22 -52.58
C SER A 343 26.17 -46.05 -53.48
N VAL A 344 26.93 -45.09 -52.93
CA VAL A 344 28.26 -44.63 -53.40
C VAL A 344 28.71 -43.41 -52.55
N VAL A 345 30.00 -43.38 -52.26
CA VAL A 345 30.78 -42.39 -51.52
C VAL A 345 30.96 -41.10 -52.34
N HIS A 346 30.81 -39.91 -51.75
CA HIS A 346 31.73 -38.79 -52.03
C HIS A 346 31.75 -37.73 -50.93
N LEU A 347 32.97 -37.27 -50.67
CA LEU A 347 33.44 -36.19 -49.82
C LEU A 347 33.17 -34.82 -50.48
N GLU A 348 32.72 -33.80 -49.74
CA GLU A 348 33.35 -32.46 -49.65
C GLU A 348 32.54 -31.44 -48.81
N ASN A 349 33.31 -30.49 -48.26
CA ASN A 349 32.98 -29.32 -47.43
C ASN A 349 31.87 -28.43 -48.05
N ASN A 350 31.17 -27.52 -47.34
CA ASN A 350 31.70 -26.38 -46.61
C ASN A 350 30.56 -25.52 -45.97
N GLU A 351 30.93 -24.60 -45.07
CA GLU A 351 30.18 -23.44 -44.53
C GLU A 351 29.08 -23.71 -43.46
N GLY A 352 29.49 -23.57 -42.20
CA GLY A 352 28.60 -23.57 -41.04
C GLY A 352 27.99 -22.18 -40.77
N PHE A 353 26.66 -22.12 -40.81
CA PHE A 353 25.86 -21.06 -40.18
C PHE A 353 25.23 -21.62 -38.90
N LYS A 354 25.78 -21.27 -37.73
CA LYS A 354 25.16 -21.61 -36.43
C LYS A 354 24.15 -20.54 -36.04
N SER A 355 22.85 -20.84 -36.18
CA SER A 355 21.81 -20.17 -35.39
C SER A 355 21.71 -20.86 -34.02
N ALA A 356 22.00 -20.12 -32.95
CA ALA A 356 21.79 -20.58 -31.59
C ALA A 356 20.28 -20.50 -31.25
N SER A 357 19.75 -21.57 -30.65
CA SER A 357 18.36 -21.63 -30.18
C SER A 357 18.14 -20.76 -28.92
N PRO A 358 16.91 -20.25 -28.67
CA PRO A 358 16.65 -19.35 -27.53
C PRO A 358 16.66 -20.01 -26.15
N LEU A 359 16.65 -21.35 -26.06
CA LEU A 359 16.49 -22.08 -24.80
C LEU A 359 17.77 -22.19 -23.96
N GLU A 360 18.95 -22.04 -24.58
CA GLU A 360 20.22 -22.23 -23.87
C GLU A 360 20.65 -20.96 -23.10
N LYS A 361 20.22 -19.78 -23.56
CA LYS A 361 20.56 -18.48 -22.93
C LYS A 361 19.81 -18.21 -21.63
N THR A 362 18.58 -18.71 -21.47
CA THR A 362 17.80 -18.55 -20.24
C THR A 362 18.32 -19.44 -19.12
N ASN A 363 18.72 -20.66 -19.46
CA ASN A 363 19.25 -21.65 -18.51
C ASN A 363 20.60 -21.24 -17.91
N ILE A 364 21.48 -20.62 -18.70
CA ILE A 364 22.78 -20.09 -18.23
C ILE A 364 22.59 -18.89 -17.28
N LYS A 365 21.59 -18.03 -17.53
CA LYS A 365 21.34 -16.83 -16.71
C LYS A 365 20.68 -17.13 -15.36
N ALA A 366 19.87 -18.19 -15.29
CA ALA A 366 19.29 -18.69 -14.05
C ALA A 366 20.36 -19.33 -13.16
N LYS A 367 21.21 -20.18 -13.75
CA LYS A 367 22.33 -20.83 -13.02
C LYS A 367 23.32 -19.80 -12.47
N SER A 368 23.66 -18.78 -13.25
CA SER A 368 24.60 -17.74 -12.80
C SER A 368 24.02 -16.86 -11.68
N ASN A 369 22.71 -16.63 -11.62
CA ASN A 369 22.08 -15.88 -10.52
C ASN A 369 22.04 -16.69 -9.22
N VAL A 370 21.80 -17.99 -9.31
CA VAL A 370 21.82 -18.89 -8.15
C VAL A 370 23.24 -19.02 -7.59
N ASP A 371 24.25 -19.17 -8.45
CA ASP A 371 25.65 -19.24 -8.03
C ASP A 371 26.15 -17.90 -7.47
N LEU A 372 25.73 -16.75 -8.03
CA LEU A 372 26.05 -15.43 -7.50
C LEU A 372 25.41 -15.20 -6.12
N ARG A 373 24.16 -15.62 -5.92
CA ARG A 373 23.49 -15.54 -4.61
C ARG A 373 24.14 -16.43 -3.57
N LYS A 374 24.55 -17.66 -3.93
CA LYS A 374 25.31 -18.55 -3.04
C LYS A 374 26.69 -17.98 -2.69
N SER A 375 27.37 -17.36 -3.65
CA SER A 375 28.67 -16.72 -3.43
C SER A 375 28.56 -15.47 -2.54
N LEU A 376 27.51 -14.66 -2.71
CA LEU A 376 27.22 -13.51 -1.83
C LEU A 376 26.82 -13.95 -0.41
N TYR A 377 26.05 -15.04 -0.28
CA TYR A 377 25.73 -15.63 1.03
C TYR A 377 26.98 -16.18 1.73
N ALA A 378 27.89 -16.83 0.99
CA ALA A 378 29.17 -17.28 1.52
C ALA A 378 30.07 -16.10 1.96
N LEU A 379 30.05 -14.99 1.21
CA LEU A 379 30.77 -13.76 1.56
C LEU A 379 30.20 -13.04 2.79
N CYS A 380 28.89 -13.09 3.02
CA CYS A 380 28.27 -12.54 4.23
C CYS A 380 28.47 -13.42 5.48
N LEU A 381 28.63 -14.73 5.31
CA LEU A 381 28.91 -15.66 6.43
C LEU A 381 30.39 -15.72 6.82
N ASP A 382 31.30 -15.23 5.97
CA ASP A 382 32.74 -15.18 6.25
C ASP A 382 33.19 -13.95 7.08
N SER A 383 32.26 -13.20 7.66
CA SER A 383 32.58 -12.08 8.58
C SER A 383 33.13 -12.53 9.96
N SER A 384 33.52 -13.80 10.10
CA SER A 384 34.03 -14.40 11.33
C SER A 384 35.55 -14.58 11.34
N ARG A 385 36.29 -14.12 10.32
CA ARG A 385 37.76 -14.15 10.31
C ARG A 385 38.37 -12.75 10.40
N GLU A 386 39.19 -12.59 11.43
CA GLU A 386 40.26 -11.60 11.62
C GLU A 386 39.85 -10.19 12.11
N THR A 387 39.50 -10.13 13.40
CA THR A 387 40.14 -9.15 14.30
C THR A 387 41.51 -9.68 14.70
N ASP A 388 42.55 -9.29 13.96
CA ASP A 388 43.94 -9.24 14.44
C ASP A 388 44.68 -8.20 13.59
N LEU A 389 44.54 -6.93 13.98
CA LEU A 389 45.50 -5.83 13.79
C LEU A 389 45.09 -4.63 14.66
#